data_AF-A0A9C7PL98-F1
#
_entry.id   AF-A0A9C7PL98-F1
#
_cell.length_a   1.000
_cell.length_b   1.000
_cell.length_c   1.000
_cell.angle_alpha   90.00
_cell.angle_beta   90.00
_cell.angle_gamma   90.00
#
_symmetry.space_group_name_H-M   'P 1'
#
loop_
_entity.id
_entity.type
_entity.pdbx_description
1 polymer ?
#
loop_
_entity_poly.entity_id
_entity_poly.type
_entity_poly.pdbx_seq_one_letter_code
_entity_poly.pdbx_strand_id
1 'polypeptide(L)'
;MEVGEGVKDLKVGDHVIPLYTPECRTCNFCLNPKTNLCQAIRETRARLDAGSHQSFLLDGKPILHYMGCSTFSITPCCPNRRGKVREDAPFDKICYVGCG
;
A
#
# COMPACT_ATOMS: atom_id res chain seq x y z
N MET A 1 7.99 -6.09 -12.19
CA MET A 1 7.74 -5.21 -11.02
C MET A 1 8.13 -3.81 -11.44
N GLU A 2 7.25 -2.84 -11.21
CA GLU A 2 7.40 -1.47 -11.69
C GLU A 2 7.03 -0.48 -10.58
N VAL A 3 7.52 0.74 -10.71
CA VAL A 3 7.20 1.86 -9.83
C VAL A 3 6.33 2.84 -10.61
N GLY A 4 5.16 3.17 -10.08
CA GLY A 4 4.21 4.07 -10.74
C GLY A 4 4.75 5.50 -10.90
N GLU A 5 4.16 6.25 -11.83
CA GLU A 5 4.51 7.64 -12.07
C GLU A 5 4.30 8.50 -10.81
N GLY A 6 5.23 9.43 -10.55
CA GLY A 6 5.17 10.33 -9.40
C GLY A 6 5.67 9.76 -8.07
N VAL A 7 6.02 8.47 -8.01
CA VAL A 7 6.70 7.87 -6.84
C VAL A 7 8.16 8.32 -6.82
N LYS A 8 8.58 8.94 -5.72
CA LYS A 8 9.93 9.52 -5.55
C LYS A 8 10.77 8.85 -4.47
N ASP A 9 10.12 8.05 -3.62
CA ASP A 9 10.66 7.48 -2.39
C ASP A 9 11.05 6.00 -2.53
N LEU A 10 10.79 5.39 -3.69
CA LEU A 10 11.12 4.00 -3.99
C LEU A 10 11.75 3.85 -5.37
N LYS A 11 12.55 2.79 -5.52
CA LYS A 11 13.05 2.29 -6.80
C LYS A 11 12.79 0.80 -6.94
N VAL A 12 12.83 0.29 -8.17
CA VAL A 12 12.77 -1.16 -8.43
C VAL A 12 13.90 -1.86 -7.66
N GLY A 13 13.55 -2.92 -6.93
CA GLY A 13 14.48 -3.68 -6.08
C GLY A 13 14.47 -3.28 -4.60
N ASP A 14 13.85 -2.15 -4.21
CA ASP A 14 13.71 -1.81 -2.79
C ASP A 14 12.85 -2.85 -2.05
N HIS A 15 13.28 -3.24 -0.85
CA HIS A 15 12.48 -4.07 0.03
C HIS A 15 11.36 -3.24 0.66
N VAL A 16 10.12 -3.72 0.53
CA VAL A 16 8.93 -3.00 1.00
C VAL A 16 7.99 -3.93 1.74
N ILE A 17 7.29 -3.39 2.73
CA ILE A 17 6.18 -4.05 3.42
C ILE A 17 4.90 -3.26 3.11
N PRO A 18 3.85 -3.92 2.58
CA PRO A 18 2.53 -3.30 2.44
C PRO A 18 1.94 -2.96 3.81
N LEU A 19 1.31 -1.78 3.92
CA LEU A 19 0.68 -1.29 5.13
C LEU A 19 -0.81 -1.07 4.88
N TYR A 20 -1.67 -1.69 5.69
CA TYR A 20 -3.13 -1.56 5.53
C TYR A 20 -3.63 -0.12 5.79
N THR A 21 -2.85 0.68 6.51
CA THR A 21 -3.12 2.10 6.73
C THR A 21 -2.15 2.93 5.87
N PRO A 22 -2.65 3.88 5.05
CA PRO A 22 -1.80 4.74 4.25
C PRO A 22 -1.18 5.85 5.10
N GLU A 23 -0.13 6.48 4.59
CA GLU A 23 0.45 7.71 5.13
C GLU A 23 0.67 8.71 3.98
N CYS A 24 -0.31 9.58 3.72
CA CYS A 24 -0.24 10.49 2.57
C CYS A 24 0.69 11.70 2.78
N ARG A 25 1.14 11.95 4.01
CA ARG A 25 2.04 13.06 4.41
C ARG A 25 1.58 14.48 4.10
N THR A 26 0.33 14.65 3.65
CA THR A 26 -0.25 15.95 3.28
C THR A 26 -1.51 16.31 4.05
N CYS A 27 -2.20 15.32 4.65
CA CYS A 27 -3.42 15.57 5.41
C CYS A 27 -3.13 15.97 6.86
N ASN A 28 -4.08 16.67 7.49
CA ASN A 28 -3.94 17.17 8.87
C ASN A 28 -3.59 16.07 9.87
N PHE A 29 -4.05 14.83 9.63
CA PHE A 29 -3.80 13.74 10.55
C PHE A 29 -2.39 13.17 10.38
N CYS A 30 -1.88 13.03 9.14
CA CYS A 30 -0.50 12.61 8.91
C CYS A 30 0.53 13.64 9.42
N LEU A 31 0.17 14.93 9.44
CA LEU A 31 1.02 16.00 9.97
C LEU A 31 0.93 16.13 11.50
N ASN A 32 0.03 15.39 12.15
CA ASN A 32 -0.19 15.48 13.59
C ASN A 32 0.57 14.36 14.32
N PRO A 33 1.48 14.68 15.26
CA PRO A 33 2.32 13.68 15.94
C PRO A 33 1.54 12.76 16.89
N LYS A 34 0.25 13.01 17.15
CA LYS A 34 -0.58 12.24 18.09
C LYS A 34 -1.45 11.18 17.40
N THR A 35 -1.42 11.06 16.08
CA THR A 35 -2.21 10.06 15.37
C THR A 35 -1.45 9.48 14.19
N ASN A 36 -1.69 8.20 13.92
CA ASN A 36 -1.21 7.48 12.73
C ASN A 36 -2.34 7.25 11.70
N LEU A 37 -3.54 7.78 11.95
CA LEU A 37 -4.66 7.63 11.02
C LEU A 37 -4.50 8.60 9.87
N CYS A 38 -4.55 8.11 8.64
CA CYS A 38 -4.59 8.99 7.47
C CYS A 38 -6.04 9.22 7.02
N GLN A 39 -6.42 10.45 6.70
CA GLN A 39 -7.78 10.76 6.23
C GLN A 39 -8.14 10.04 4.91
N ALA A 40 -7.14 9.77 4.06
CA ALA A 40 -7.32 9.05 2.81
C ALA A 40 -7.86 7.62 2.99
N ILE A 41 -7.71 7.02 4.18
CA ILE A 41 -8.14 5.63 4.42
C ILE A 41 -9.63 5.42 4.20
N ARG A 42 -10.48 6.43 4.46
CA ARG A 42 -11.93 6.32 4.32
C ARG A 42 -12.35 6.08 2.87
N GLU A 43 -11.64 6.69 1.93
CA GLU A 43 -11.93 6.61 0.51
C GLU A 43 -11.29 5.37 -0.13
N THR A 44 -10.17 4.91 0.43
CA THR A 44 -9.30 3.92 -0.23
C THR A 44 -9.28 2.55 0.46
N ARG A 45 -10.17 2.28 1.43
CA ARG A 45 -10.18 1.02 2.20
C ARG A 45 -10.47 -0.24 1.37
N ALA A 46 -11.28 -0.13 0.32
CA ALA A 46 -11.65 -1.25 -0.56
C ALA A 46 -11.34 -0.95 -2.04
N ARG A 47 -10.43 0.00 -2.27
CA ARG A 47 -10.11 0.55 -3.59
C ARG A 47 -8.60 0.67 -3.73
N LEU A 48 -8.13 0.73 -4.97
CA LEU A 48 -6.73 0.97 -5.25
C LEU A 48 -6.36 2.41 -4.88
N ASP A 49 -7.17 3.35 -5.33
CA ASP A 49 -7.09 4.78 -5.04
C ASP A 49 -8.49 5.42 -5.10
N ALA A 50 -8.56 6.75 -5.05
CA ALA A 50 -9.82 7.50 -5.06
C ALA A 50 -10.59 7.44 -6.40
N GLY A 51 -10.01 6.85 -7.47
CA GLY A 51 -10.61 6.83 -8.82
C GLY A 51 -10.72 5.45 -9.46
N SER A 52 -9.98 4.45 -8.99
CA SER A 52 -9.88 3.12 -9.59
C SER A 52 -10.21 2.01 -8.59
N HIS A 53 -11.11 1.15 -9.02
CA HIS A 53 -11.47 -0.07 -8.31
C HIS A 53 -10.62 -1.28 -8.69
N GLN A 54 -9.95 -1.25 -9.85
CA GLN A 54 -9.62 -2.46 -10.58
C GLN A 54 -8.13 -2.51 -10.93
N SER A 55 -7.39 -3.35 -10.21
CA SER A 55 -6.07 -3.84 -10.65
C SER A 55 -6.08 -5.31 -11.02
N PHE A 56 -7.15 -6.01 -10.64
CA PHE A 56 -7.28 -7.45 -10.80
C PHE A 56 -8.51 -7.77 -11.64
N LEU A 57 -8.30 -8.55 -12.68
CA LEU A 57 -9.34 -9.14 -13.51
C LEU A 57 -9.15 -10.66 -13.45
N LEU A 58 -10.24 -11.38 -13.20
CA LEU A 58 -10.31 -12.82 -13.35
C LEU A 58 -11.41 -13.11 -14.36
N ASP A 59 -11.04 -13.73 -15.48
CA ASP A 59 -11.95 -14.05 -16.58
C ASP A 59 -12.75 -12.82 -17.08
N GLY A 60 -12.06 -11.67 -17.16
CA GLY A 60 -12.66 -10.40 -17.56
C GLY A 60 -13.58 -9.75 -16.51
N LYS A 61 -13.74 -10.36 -15.32
CA LYS A 61 -14.52 -9.81 -14.21
C LYS A 61 -13.60 -9.13 -13.19
N PRO A 62 -13.97 -7.93 -12.71
CA PRO A 62 -13.17 -7.21 -11.73
C PRO A 62 -13.19 -7.90 -10.37
N ILE A 63 -12.01 -8.09 -9.79
CA ILE A 63 -11.84 -8.50 -8.40
C ILE A 63 -11.57 -7.26 -7.55
N LEU A 64 -12.29 -7.16 -6.43
CA LEU A 64 -12.13 -6.06 -5.48
C LEU A 64 -10.83 -6.16 -4.70
N HIS A 65 -10.28 -5.01 -4.35
CA HIS A 65 -9.14 -4.93 -3.45
C HIS A 65 -9.54 -5.14 -2.00
N TYR A 66 -8.65 -5.80 -1.26
CA TYR A 66 -8.78 -5.94 0.18
C TYR A 66 -7.77 -5.03 0.88
N MET A 67 -8.27 -4.06 1.65
CA MET A 67 -7.48 -3.11 2.45
C MET A 67 -6.41 -2.35 1.66
N GLY A 68 -6.59 -2.20 0.35
CA GLY A 68 -5.66 -1.51 -0.54
C GLY A 68 -4.27 -2.17 -0.66
N CYS A 69 -4.13 -3.43 -0.23
CA CYS A 69 -2.88 -4.19 -0.29
C CYS A 69 -3.00 -5.49 -1.09
N SER A 70 -4.10 -6.24 -0.91
CA SER A 70 -4.38 -7.48 -1.67
C SER A 70 -3.18 -8.43 -1.80
N THR A 71 -2.49 -8.69 -0.67
CA THR A 71 -1.20 -9.42 -0.62
C THR A 71 -1.30 -10.93 -0.89
N PHE A 72 -2.51 -11.46 -1.08
CA PHE A 72 -2.72 -12.83 -1.55
C PHE A 72 -2.64 -12.95 -3.08
N SER A 73 -2.01 -11.97 -3.74
CA SER A 73 -1.66 -11.97 -5.15
C SER A 73 -0.13 -11.97 -5.30
N ILE A 74 0.38 -12.55 -6.38
CA ILE A 74 1.81 -12.57 -6.71
C ILE A 74 2.32 -11.14 -7.00
N THR A 75 1.45 -10.27 -7.51
CA THR A 75 1.78 -8.89 -7.86
C THR A 75 0.74 -7.92 -7.25
N PRO A 76 0.83 -7.63 -5.95
CA PRO A 76 -0.04 -6.64 -5.32
C PRO A 76 0.30 -5.22 -5.82
N CYS A 77 -0.73 -4.40 -6.00
CA CYS A 77 -0.58 -2.98 -6.31
C CYS A 77 -1.00 -2.15 -5.09
N CYS A 78 -0.06 -1.41 -4.50
CA CYS A 78 -0.26 -0.71 -3.22
C CYS A 78 0.13 0.78 -3.32
N PRO A 79 -0.79 1.68 -3.72
CA PRO A 79 -0.52 3.12 -3.77
C PRO A 79 -0.44 3.71 -2.36
N ASN A 80 0.69 4.35 -2.02
CA ASN A 80 0.90 5.09 -0.76
C ASN A 80 0.60 4.29 0.53
N ARG A 81 0.69 2.96 0.45
CA ARG A 81 0.32 1.96 1.47
C ARG A 81 1.47 0.97 1.67
N ARG A 82 2.67 1.51 1.87
CA ARG A 82 3.90 0.74 1.88
C ARG A 82 4.96 1.46 2.70
N GLY A 83 5.77 0.69 3.42
CA GLY A 83 6.97 1.16 4.09
C GLY A 83 8.19 0.53 3.44
N LYS A 84 9.17 1.35 3.08
CA LYS A 84 10.51 0.87 2.73
C LYS A 84 11.17 0.29 3.97
N VAL A 85 11.78 -0.89 3.83
CA VAL A 85 12.54 -1.54 4.90
C VAL A 85 14.00 -1.74 4.50
N ARG A 86 14.83 -2.07 5.49
CA ARG A 86 16.24 -2.41 5.29
C ARG A 86 16.36 -3.64 4.36
N GLU A 87 17.35 -3.62 3.48
CA GLU A 87 17.55 -4.64 2.44
C GLU A 87 17.95 -6.02 3.02
N ASP A 88 18.53 -6.05 4.21
CA ASP A 88 18.94 -7.25 4.94
C ASP A 88 17.86 -7.76 5.92
N ALA A 89 16.63 -7.24 5.86
CA ALA A 89 15.52 -7.74 6.66
C ALA A 89 14.92 -9.02 6.07
N PRO A 90 14.75 -10.10 6.87
CA PRO A 90 14.17 -11.36 6.41
C PRO A 90 12.66 -11.24 6.20
N PHE A 91 12.19 -11.42 4.95
CA PHE A 91 10.77 -11.24 4.57
C PHE A 91 9.81 -12.17 5.30
N ASP A 92 10.22 -13.39 5.63
CA ASP A 92 9.44 -14.40 6.36
C ASP A 92 9.16 -14.00 7.82
N LYS A 93 9.88 -13.02 8.35
CA LYS A 93 9.68 -12.50 9.72
C LYS A 93 9.03 -11.13 9.71
N ILE A 94 9.51 -10.23 8.86
CA ILE A 94 9.04 -8.84 8.89
C ILE A 94 7.65 -8.69 8.28
N CYS A 95 7.16 -9.66 7.50
CA CYS A 95 5.81 -9.61 6.91
C CYS A 95 4.70 -9.45 7.95
N TYR A 96 4.90 -9.95 9.18
CA TYR A 96 3.95 -9.79 10.28
C TYR A 96 3.78 -8.32 10.74
N VAL A 97 4.76 -7.45 10.48
CA VAL A 97 4.72 -6.04 10.87
C VAL A 97 3.75 -5.22 10.01
N GLY A 98 3.40 -5.69 8.81
CA GLY A 98 2.57 -4.93 7.86
C GLY A 98 1.10 -4.78 8.28
N CYS A 99 0.60 -5.70 9.12
CA CYS A 99 -0.77 -5.68 9.63
C CYS A 99 -0.87 -5.10 11.06
N GLY A 100 0.18 -5.30 11.88
CA GLY A 100 0.14 -5.00 13.31
C GLY A 100 -0.49 -6.13 14.13
#